data_AF-A0A645HV26-F1
#
_entry.id   AF-A0A645HV26-F1
#
_cell.length_a   1.000
_cell.length_b   1.000
_cell.length_c   1.000
_cell.angle_alpha   90.00
_cell.angle_beta   90.00
_cell.angle_gamma   90.00
#
_symmetry.space_group_name_H-M   'P 1'
#
loop_
_entity.id
_entity.type
_entity.pdbx_description
1 polymer ?
#
loop_
_entity_poly.entity_id
_entity_poly.type
_entity_poly.pdbx_seq_one_letter_code
_entity_poly.pdbx_strand_id
1 'polypeptide(L)'
;MILKSDVVYIAGPMTGHMLFNYQAFFGMEGLLKKEFGCEVLNPARQPNGLPYERYMELAIADIDKADCIVMLDMWHTSSGAQRERTHAECIGKKVIYQPEIEDYLHEKFSIEFGAMYETGIDSKKKVAR
;
A
#
# COMPACT_ATOMS: atom_id res chain seq x y z
N MET A 1 -2.47 5.91 11.90
CA MET A 1 -2.64 5.96 10.43
C MET A 1 -1.30 6.32 9.79
N ILE A 2 -1.10 6.13 8.48
CA ILE A 2 0.11 6.63 7.79
C ILE A 2 0.09 8.16 7.83
N LEU A 3 1.22 8.77 8.18
CA LEU A 3 1.40 10.22 8.23
C LEU A 3 2.16 10.70 7.00
N LYS A 4 1.99 11.99 6.66
CA LYS A 4 2.72 12.63 5.57
C LYS A 4 4.25 12.60 5.76
N SER A 5 4.71 12.59 7.01
CA SER A 5 6.14 12.52 7.36
C SER A 5 6.70 11.11 7.33
N ASP A 6 5.87 10.08 7.19
CA ASP A 6 6.33 8.70 7.24
C ASP A 6 7.07 8.31 5.96
N VAL A 7 8.06 7.43 6.13
CA VAL A 7 8.66 6.63 5.06
C VAL A 7 8.00 5.25 5.09
N VAL A 8 7.41 4.83 3.97
CA VAL A 8 6.65 3.58 3.86
C VAL A 8 7.35 2.60 2.93
N TYR A 9 7.63 1.38 3.40
CA TYR A 9 8.09 0.29 2.53
C TYR A 9 6.91 -0.53 2.00
N ILE A 10 6.91 -0.88 0.71
CA ILE A 10 5.89 -1.78 0.13
C ILE A 10 6.48 -3.18 0.00
N ALA A 11 5.78 -4.17 0.57
CA ALA A 11 6.12 -5.59 0.48
C ALA A 11 5.01 -6.39 -0.19
N GLY A 12 5.36 -7.40 -0.96
CA GLY A 12 4.39 -8.21 -1.69
C GLY A 12 5.01 -9.28 -2.57
N PRO A 13 4.19 -10.10 -3.25
CA PRO A 13 4.70 -11.11 -4.15
C PRO A 13 5.28 -10.49 -5.44
N MET A 14 6.51 -10.87 -5.79
CA MET A 14 7.19 -10.50 -7.04
C MET A 14 7.61 -11.72 -7.86
N THR A 15 8.29 -12.70 -7.24
CA THR A 15 8.82 -13.89 -7.92
C THR A 15 7.68 -14.76 -8.44
N GLY A 16 7.74 -15.15 -9.71
CA GLY A 16 6.71 -15.96 -10.37
C GLY A 16 5.49 -15.18 -10.88
N HIS A 17 5.43 -13.86 -10.64
CA HIS A 17 4.38 -13.00 -11.18
C HIS A 17 4.80 -12.40 -12.52
N MET A 18 3.82 -12.20 -13.41
CA MET A 18 4.02 -11.48 -14.67
C MET A 18 4.60 -10.09 -14.39
N LEU A 19 5.68 -9.73 -15.09
CA LEU A 19 6.38 -8.45 -14.93
C LEU A 19 6.72 -8.13 -13.46
N PHE A 20 7.06 -9.15 -12.67
CA PHE A 20 7.42 -9.01 -11.25
C PHE A 20 6.37 -8.26 -10.41
N ASN A 21 5.10 -8.33 -10.82
CA ASN A 21 3.98 -7.65 -10.18
C ASN A 21 4.10 -6.11 -10.13
N TYR A 22 4.86 -5.49 -11.05
CA TYR A 22 5.11 -4.05 -11.06
C TYR A 22 3.85 -3.18 -10.98
N GLN A 23 2.76 -3.61 -11.60
CA GLN A 23 1.49 -2.88 -11.55
C GLN A 23 0.98 -2.70 -10.12
N ALA A 24 1.04 -3.73 -9.28
CA ALA A 24 0.58 -3.65 -7.89
C ALA A 24 1.48 -2.72 -7.06
N PHE A 25 2.80 -2.88 -7.19
CA PHE A 25 3.78 -2.07 -6.45
C PHE A 25 3.70 -0.58 -6.82
N PHE A 26 3.71 -0.24 -8.11
CA PHE A 26 3.61 1.16 -8.54
C PHE A 26 2.21 1.75 -8.33
N GLY A 27 1.16 0.92 -8.42
CA GLY A 27 -0.21 1.32 -8.10
C GLY A 27 -0.35 1.73 -6.63
N MET A 28 0.10 0.88 -5.71
CA MET A 28 0.09 1.17 -4.28
C MET A 28 0.99 2.36 -3.94
N GLU A 29 2.17 2.47 -4.57
CA GLU A 29 3.03 3.65 -4.37
C GLU A 29 2.33 4.94 -4.78
N GLY A 30 1.69 4.97 -5.95
CA GLY A 30 0.96 6.15 -6.43
C GLY A 30 -0.19 6.51 -5.50
N LEU A 31 -0.91 5.51 -5.00
CA LEU A 31 -1.99 5.67 -4.02
C LEU A 31 -1.47 6.29 -2.71
N LEU A 32 -0.41 5.72 -2.14
CA LEU A 32 0.18 6.16 -0.89
C LEU A 32 0.65 7.62 -0.98
N LYS A 33 1.39 7.95 -2.05
CA LYS A 33 1.85 9.31 -2.31
C LYS A 33 0.70 10.30 -2.50
N LYS A 34 -0.34 9.91 -3.22
CA LYS A 34 -1.48 10.80 -3.50
C LYS A 34 -2.32 11.06 -2.25
N GLU A 35 -2.63 10.02 -1.50
CA GLU A 35 -3.64 10.10 -0.43
C GLU A 35 -3.04 10.46 0.93
N PHE A 36 -1.77 10.09 1.18
CA PHE A 36 -1.08 10.38 2.45
C PHE A 36 0.06 11.40 2.30
N GLY A 37 0.62 11.57 1.11
CA GLY A 37 1.75 12.48 0.88
C GLY A 37 3.07 12.00 1.50
N CYS A 38 3.15 10.73 1.87
CA CYS A 38 4.34 10.10 2.46
C CYS A 38 5.42 9.77 1.43
N GLU A 39 6.63 9.49 1.93
CA GLU A 39 7.70 8.91 1.11
C GLU A 39 7.50 7.39 0.98
N VAL A 40 7.85 6.83 -0.18
CA VAL A 40 7.63 5.40 -0.45
C VAL A 40 8.90 4.75 -0.97
N LEU A 41 9.36 3.73 -0.25
CA LEU A 41 10.40 2.80 -0.64
C LEU A 41 9.75 1.61 -1.35
N ASN A 42 10.08 1.43 -2.62
CA ASN A 42 9.43 0.46 -3.50
C ASN A 42 10.47 -0.49 -4.10
N PRO A 43 10.46 -1.80 -3.75
CA PRO A 43 11.44 -2.76 -4.26
C PRO A 43 11.35 -2.97 -5.78
N ALA A 44 10.23 -2.61 -6.42
CA ALA A 44 10.08 -2.65 -7.88
C ALA A 44 11.02 -1.69 -8.64
N ARG A 45 11.72 -0.79 -7.95
CA ARG A 45 12.75 0.08 -8.55
C ARG A 45 14.13 -0.55 -8.62
N GLN A 46 14.36 -1.65 -7.91
CA GLN A 46 15.65 -2.31 -7.91
C GLN A 46 15.94 -2.88 -9.31
N PRO A 47 17.21 -2.88 -9.76
CA PRO A 47 17.56 -3.38 -11.08
C PRO A 47 17.24 -4.88 -11.19
N ASN A 48 16.87 -5.33 -12.38
CA ASN A 48 16.65 -6.75 -12.67
C ASN A 48 17.97 -7.54 -12.64
N GLY A 49 17.88 -8.82 -12.28
CA GLY A 49 18.98 -9.78 -12.41
C GLY A 49 19.89 -9.91 -11.18
N LEU A 50 19.54 -9.31 -10.05
CA LEU A 50 20.25 -9.58 -8.80
C LEU A 50 19.91 -10.99 -8.28
N PRO A 51 20.84 -11.63 -7.56
CA PRO A 51 20.52 -12.84 -6.80
C PRO A 51 19.43 -12.55 -5.76
N TYR A 52 18.56 -13.53 -5.50
CA TYR A 52 17.45 -13.41 -4.56
C TYR A 52 17.87 -12.85 -3.18
N GLU A 53 18.96 -13.37 -2.58
CA GLU A 53 19.42 -12.88 -1.28
C GLU A 53 19.91 -11.44 -1.31
N ARG A 54 20.43 -10.93 -2.45
CA ARG A 54 20.76 -9.51 -2.57
C ARG A 54 19.53 -8.62 -2.63
N TYR A 55 18.43 -9.07 -3.23
CA TYR A 55 17.16 -8.35 -3.10
C TYR A 55 16.69 -8.31 -1.64
N MET A 56 16.83 -9.42 -0.92
CA MET A 56 16.42 -9.48 0.49
C MET A 56 17.26 -8.56 1.38
N GLU A 57 18.58 -8.49 1.18
CA GLU A 57 19.43 -7.55 1.92
C GLU A 57 19.03 -6.09 1.68
N LEU A 58 18.73 -5.72 0.43
CA LEU A 58 18.27 -4.36 0.08
C LEU A 58 16.91 -4.07 0.71
N ALA A 59 15.97 -5.01 0.62
CA ALA A 59 14.64 -4.89 1.21
C ALA A 59 14.72 -4.67 2.73
N ILE A 60 15.53 -5.47 3.43
CA ILE A 60 15.72 -5.36 4.88
C ILE A 60 16.32 -4.00 5.25
N ALA A 61 17.32 -3.52 4.51
CA ALA A 61 17.92 -2.21 4.73
C ALA A 61 16.95 -1.04 4.46
N ASP A 62 15.98 -1.22 3.56
CA ASP A 62 14.92 -0.25 3.32
C ASP A 62 13.85 -0.29 4.43
N ILE A 63 13.49 -1.48 4.92
CA ILE A 63 12.57 -1.64 6.07
C ILE A 63 13.15 -1.01 7.34
N ASP A 64 14.46 -1.13 7.58
CA ASP A 64 15.11 -0.52 8.73
C ASP A 64 14.90 1.01 8.77
N LYS A 65 14.92 1.64 7.58
CA LYS A 65 14.73 3.09 7.39
C LYS A 65 13.26 3.51 7.35
N ALA A 66 12.34 2.61 7.04
CA ALA A 66 10.92 2.90 6.96
C ALA A 66 10.28 3.06 8.35
N ASP A 67 9.27 3.90 8.48
CA ASP A 67 8.46 4.03 9.70
C ASP A 67 7.40 2.93 9.79
N CYS A 68 6.90 2.48 8.64
CA CYS A 68 5.96 1.37 8.54
C CYS A 68 6.10 0.60 7.22
N ILE A 69 5.47 -0.58 7.18
CA ILE A 69 5.42 -1.44 6.00
C ILE A 69 3.97 -1.63 5.56
N VAL A 70 3.74 -1.55 4.26
CA VAL A 70 2.46 -1.89 3.61
C VAL A 70 2.61 -3.22 2.89
N MET A 71 1.80 -4.19 3.30
CA MET A 71 1.75 -5.54 2.75
C MET A 71 0.67 -5.62 1.68
N LEU A 72 1.08 -5.84 0.43
CA LEU A 72 0.16 -6.08 -0.69
C LEU A 72 -0.61 -7.40 -0.52
N ASP A 73 -1.70 -7.52 -1.25
CA ASP A 73 -2.48 -8.77 -1.31
C ASP A 73 -1.61 -9.97 -1.67
N MET A 74 -2.02 -11.13 -1.15
CA MET A 74 -1.31 -12.39 -1.33
C MET A 74 0.12 -12.39 -0.78
N TRP A 75 0.50 -11.43 0.10
CA TRP A 75 1.84 -11.43 0.73
C TRP A 75 2.20 -12.77 1.39
N HIS A 76 1.22 -13.46 1.98
CA HIS A 76 1.39 -14.73 2.68
C HIS A 76 1.83 -15.88 1.74
N THR A 77 1.71 -15.73 0.42
CA THR A 77 2.20 -16.72 -0.55
C THR A 77 3.63 -16.44 -1.01
N SER A 78 4.19 -15.28 -0.67
CA SER A 78 5.56 -14.87 -1.04
C SER A 78 6.51 -15.14 0.11
N SER A 79 7.56 -15.94 -0.13
CA SER A 79 8.61 -16.18 0.87
C SER A 79 9.37 -14.89 1.22
N GLY A 80 9.60 -14.02 0.22
CA GLY A 80 10.21 -12.70 0.43
C GLY A 80 9.36 -11.79 1.30
N ALA A 81 8.07 -11.65 0.97
CA ALA A 81 7.17 -10.78 1.73
C ALA A 81 6.95 -11.28 3.17
N GLN A 82 6.93 -12.60 3.39
CA GLN A 82 6.89 -13.17 4.74
C GLN A 82 8.14 -12.81 5.55
N ARG A 83 9.34 -12.90 4.94
CA ARG A 83 10.60 -12.49 5.60
C ARG A 83 10.60 -11.01 5.95
N GLU A 84 10.16 -10.16 5.02
CA GLU A 84 10.04 -8.71 5.23
C GLU A 84 9.07 -8.39 6.38
N ARG A 85 7.90 -9.03 6.40
CA ARG A 85 6.89 -8.87 7.47
C ARG A 85 7.44 -9.32 8.82
N THR A 86 8.08 -10.49 8.89
CA THR A 86 8.70 -10.98 10.13
C THR A 86 9.78 -10.02 10.63
N HIS A 87 10.65 -9.51 9.75
CA HIS A 87 11.68 -8.54 10.14
C HIS A 87 11.07 -7.25 10.69
N ALA A 88 10.08 -6.69 9.98
CA ALA A 88 9.35 -5.51 10.40
C ALA A 88 8.73 -5.67 11.80
N GLU A 89 8.12 -6.83 12.08
CA GLU A 89 7.58 -7.16 13.41
C GLU A 89 8.67 -7.27 14.47
N CYS A 90 9.80 -7.92 14.16
CA CYS A 90 10.91 -8.08 15.09
C CYS A 90 11.50 -6.74 15.55
N ILE A 91 11.52 -5.73 14.68
CA ILE A 91 12.04 -4.39 15.03
C ILE A 91 10.92 -3.40 15.41
N GLY A 92 9.69 -3.89 15.60
CA GLY A 92 8.56 -3.10 16.09
C GLY A 92 7.99 -2.09 15.08
N LYS A 93 8.22 -2.27 13.77
CA LYS A 93 7.56 -1.45 12.75
C LYS A 93 6.06 -1.77 12.72
N LYS A 94 5.27 -0.74 12.41
CA LYS A 94 3.85 -0.95 12.12
C LYS A 94 3.70 -1.69 10.79
N VAL A 95 2.94 -2.78 10.80
CA VAL A 95 2.52 -3.51 9.60
C VAL A 95 1.09 -3.09 9.25
N ILE A 96 0.87 -2.71 8.00
CA ILE A 96 -0.43 -2.29 7.47
C ILE A 96 -0.72 -3.16 6.26
N TYR A 97 -1.91 -3.75 6.18
CA TYR A 97 -2.30 -4.55 5.02
C TYR A 97 -3.05 -3.71 3.98
N GLN A 98 -2.91 -4.07 2.70
CA GLN A 98 -3.60 -3.40 1.59
C GLN A 98 -5.12 -3.22 1.84
N PRO A 99 -5.87 -4.23 2.35
CA PRO A 99 -7.27 -4.05 2.70
C PRO A 99 -7.53 -2.90 3.69
N GLU A 100 -6.64 -2.65 4.65
CA GLU A 100 -6.81 -1.52 5.59
C GLU A 100 -6.69 -0.16 4.88
N ILE A 101 -5.85 -0.07 3.85
CA ILE A 101 -5.73 1.14 3.03
C ILE A 101 -6.98 1.31 2.17
N GLU A 102 -7.46 0.23 1.57
CA GLU A 102 -8.68 0.24 0.75
C GLU A 102 -9.91 0.61 1.56
N ASP A 103 -10.07 0.03 2.76
CA ASP A 103 -11.16 0.34 3.69
C ASP A 103 -11.15 1.81 4.11
N TYR A 104 -9.97 2.35 4.44
CA TYR A 104 -9.82 3.77 4.76
C TYR A 104 -10.27 4.67 3.60
N LEU A 105 -9.87 4.33 2.38
CA LEU A 105 -10.25 5.12 1.21
C LEU A 105 -11.74 4.99 0.91
N HIS A 106 -12.30 3.79 1.04
CA HIS A 106 -13.73 3.57 0.89
C HIS A 106 -14.52 4.42 1.89
N GLU A 107 -14.12 4.44 3.16
CA GLU A 107 -14.74 5.25 4.20
C GLU A 107 -14.58 6.76 3.93
N LYS A 108 -13.37 7.20 3.61
CA LYS A 108 -13.07 8.60 3.24
C LYS A 108 -13.97 9.07 2.10
N PHE A 109 -14.03 8.32 1.00
CA PHE A 109 -14.84 8.69 -0.15
C PHE A 109 -16.34 8.56 0.11
N SER A 110 -16.78 7.59 0.92
CA SER A 110 -18.18 7.50 1.34
C SER A 110 -18.61 8.73 2.14
N ILE A 111 -17.72 9.29 2.96
CA ILE A 111 -17.99 10.53 3.71
C ILE A 111 -17.94 11.75 2.78
N GLU A 112 -16.90 11.87 1.95
CA GLU A 112 -16.71 13.02 1.05
C GLU A 112 -17.80 13.14 -0.02
N PHE A 113 -18.27 12.00 -0.56
CA PHE A 113 -19.22 11.96 -1.67
C PHE A 113 -20.61 11.44 -1.29
N GLY A 114 -20.79 10.73 -0.18
CA GLY A 114 -22.10 10.23 0.27
C GLY A 114 -23.11 11.35 0.51
N ALA A 115 -22.67 12.47 1.09
CA ALA A 115 -23.51 13.66 1.27
C ALA A 115 -23.95 14.30 -0.07
N MET A 116 -23.18 14.12 -1.15
CA MET A 116 -23.55 14.60 -2.50
C MET A 116 -24.68 13.75 -3.11
N TYR A 117 -24.75 12.46 -2.80
CA TYR A 117 -25.82 11.58 -3.30
C TYR A 117 -27.13 11.74 -2.52
N GLU A 118 -27.07 11.97 -1.20
CA GLU A 118 -28.27 12.21 -0.37
C GLU A 118 -28.96 13.54 -0.73
N THR A 119 -28.21 14.62 -0.97
CA THR A 119 -28.74 15.92 -1.41
C THR A 119 -29.27 15.92 -2.86
N GLY A 120 -28.84 14.95 -3.69
CA GLY A 120 -29.35 14.73 -5.05
C GLY A 120 -30.68 13.99 -5.14
N ILE A 121 -31.15 13.35 -4.05
CA ILE A 121 -32.43 12.63 -4.01
C ILE A 121 -33.59 13.57 -3.62
N ASP A 122 -33.35 14.52 -2.70
CA ASP A 122 -34.41 15.43 -2.23
C ASP A 122 -34.79 16.50 -3.28
N SER A 123 -33.85 16.86 -4.16
CA SER A 123 -34.09 17.79 -5.27
C SER A 123 -34.96 17.21 -6.40
N LYS A 124 -35.10 15.88 -6.51
CA LYS A 124 -35.94 15.21 -7.53
C LYS A 124 -37.37 14.92 -7.08
N LYS A 125 -37.74 15.14 -5.81
CA LYS A 125 -39.12 14.94 -5.30
C LYS A 125 -40.02 16.18 -5.33
N LYS A 126 -39.50 17.36 -5.72
CA LYS A 126 -40.29 18.61 -5.73
C LYS A 126 -40.85 19.05 -7.09
N VAL A 127 -40.60 18.30 -8.18
CA VAL A 127 -41.12 18.62 -9.53
C VAL A 127 -42.06 17.50 -10.00
N ALA A 128 -43.14 17.28 -9.25
CA ALA A 128 -44.30 16.54 -9.71
C ALA A 128 -45.54 17.22 -9.10
N ARG A 129 -45.97 18.30 -9.74
CA ARG A 129 -47.31 18.89 -9.61
C ARG A 129 -47.78 19.26 -11.01
#